data_AF-A7GKZ2-F1
#
_entry.id   AF-A7GKZ2-F1
#
_cell.length_a   1.000
_cell.length_b   1.000
_cell.length_c   1.000
_cell.angle_alpha   90.00
_cell.angle_beta   90.00
_cell.angle_gamma   90.00
#
_symmetry.space_group_name_H-M   'P 1'
#
loop_
_entity.id
_entity.type
_entity.pdbx_description
1 polymer ?
#
loop_
_entity_poly.entity_id
_entity_poly.type
_entity_poly.pdbx_seq_one_letter_code
_entity_poly.pdbx_strand_id
1 'polypeptide(L)' 'MIGKDNFVANWRNAKVTLKDLEENTTYHWYIKVEDRYGGRVTSPIWSFTTGKKGWR' A
#
# COMPACT_ATOMS: atom_id res chain seq x y z
N MET A 1 -4.25 -7.75 4.58
CA MET A 1 -3.01 -6.95 4.37
C MET A 1 -2.75 -6.90 2.87
N ILE A 2 -2.58 -5.72 2.30
CA ILE A 2 -2.64 -5.52 0.84
C ILE A 2 -1.28 -5.76 0.15
N GLY A 3 -0.20 -5.83 0.94
CA GLY A 3 1.11 -6.36 0.52
C GLY A 3 2.20 -6.05 1.55
N LYS A 4 3.39 -6.64 1.37
CA LYS A 4 4.58 -6.44 2.21
C LYS A 4 5.81 -6.28 1.35
N ASP A 5 6.68 -5.35 1.69
CA ASP A 5 8.04 -5.27 1.17
C ASP A 5 9.00 -5.42 2.36
N ASN A 6 9.91 -6.40 2.29
CA ASN A 6 10.79 -6.76 3.40
C ASN A 6 12.21 -6.25 3.15
N PHE A 7 12.95 -5.96 4.21
CA PHE A 7 14.37 -5.57 4.15
C PHE A 7 14.65 -4.33 3.29
N VAL A 8 13.71 -3.39 3.25
CA VAL A 8 13.88 -2.11 2.55
C VAL A 8 14.92 -1.27 3.31
N ALA A 9 16.07 -1.04 2.67
CA ALA A 9 17.14 -0.21 3.23
C ALA A 9 16.70 1.26 3.36
N ASN A 10 17.31 2.01 4.29
CA ASN A 10 16.95 3.40 4.61
C ASN A 10 17.04 4.41 3.45
N TRP A 11 17.74 4.09 2.37
CA TRP A 11 17.85 4.91 1.15
C TRP A 11 16.99 4.39 0.00
N ARG A 12 16.16 3.38 0.22
CA ARG A 12 15.28 2.77 -0.79
C ARG A 12 13.82 3.05 -0.50
N ASN A 13 13.03 3.08 -1.57
CA ASN A 13 11.59 3.17 -1.48
C ASN A 13 10.98 1.76 -1.45
N ALA A 14 10.11 1.51 -0.47
CA ALA A 14 9.26 0.33 -0.44
C ALA A 14 8.22 0.40 -1.56
N LYS A 15 7.92 -0.72 -2.21
CA LYS A 15 6.89 -0.77 -3.27
C LYS A 15 6.03 -2.01 -3.15
N VAL A 16 4.72 -1.83 -3.33
CA VAL A 16 3.73 -2.91 -3.41
C VAL A 16 2.84 -2.64 -4.61
N THR A 17 2.64 -3.67 -5.44
CA THR A 17 1.68 -3.62 -6.55
C THR A 17 0.37 -4.25 -6.11
N LEU A 18 -0.72 -3.47 -6.21
CA LEU A 18 -2.07 -3.96 -5.99
C LEU A 18 -2.58 -4.60 -7.28
N LYS A 19 -3.13 -5.81 -7.19
CA LYS A 19 -3.72 -6.56 -8.31
C LYS A 19 -5.17 -6.88 -8.00
N ASP A 20 -5.93 -7.18 -9.04
CA ASP A 20 -7.29 -7.72 -8.94
C ASP A 20 -8.26 -6.82 -8.14
N LEU A 21 -8.08 -5.49 -8.26
CA LEU A 21 -9.01 -4.53 -7.70
C LEU A 21 -10.29 -4.47 -8.54
N GLU A 22 -11.44 -4.45 -7.87
CA GLU A 22 -12.74 -4.27 -8.48
C GLU A 22 -12.91 -2.85 -9.01
N GLU A 23 -13.74 -2.66 -10.03
CA GLU A 23 -14.00 -1.37 -10.65
C GLU A 23 -15.03 -0.56 -9.87
N ASN A 24 -14.89 0.78 -9.86
CA ASN A 24 -15.75 1.71 -9.11
C ASN A 24 -15.80 1.42 -7.60
N THR A 25 -14.73 0.85 -7.06
CA THR A 25 -14.63 0.47 -5.65
C THR A 25 -13.66 1.41 -4.94
N THR A 26 -14.10 1.95 -3.79
CA THR A 26 -13.26 2.77 -2.92
C THR A 26 -12.48 1.87 -1.97
N TYR A 27 -11.16 1.96 -2.03
CA TYR A 27 -10.25 1.24 -1.15
C TYR A 27 -9.64 2.19 -0.14
N HIS A 28 -9.54 1.71 1.11
CA HIS A 28 -8.86 2.39 2.20
C HIS A 28 -7.59 1.61 2.57
N TRP A 29 -6.49 2.31 2.80
CA TRP A 29 -5.21 1.68 3.10
C TRP A 29 -4.34 2.57 4.00
N TYR A 30 -3.39 1.94 4.68
CA TYR A 30 -2.37 2.60 5.50
C TYR A 30 -1.05 1.82 5.39
N ILE A 31 0.05 2.44 5.77
CA ILE A 31 1.37 1.83 5.83
C ILE A 31 1.74 1.60 7.30
N LYS A 32 2.27 0.41 7.59
CA LYS A 32 2.93 0.11 8.85
C LYS A 32 4.40 -0.22 8.57
N VAL A 33 5.31 0.54 9.16
CA VAL A 33 6.75 0.29 9.09
C VAL A 33 7.20 -0.29 10.43
N GLU A 34 7.99 -1.35 10.36
CA GLU A 34 8.57 -2.01 11.53
C GLU A 34 10.09 -2.13 11.32
N ASP A 35 10.87 -1.83 12.35
CA ASP A 35 12.32 -2.09 12.34
C ASP A 35 12.69 -3.33 13.18
N ARG A 36 13.95 -3.76 13.06
CA ARG A 36 14.46 -4.95 13.78
C ARG A 36 14.64 -4.74 15.28
N TYR A 37 14.56 -3.50 15.76
CA TYR A 37 14.74 -3.11 17.16
C TYR A 37 13.40 -2.93 17.89
N GLY A 38 12.28 -3.22 17.23
CA GLY A 38 10.93 -3.13 17.79
C GLY A 38 10.25 -1.78 17.56
N GLY A 39 10.88 -0.85 16.85
CA GLY A 39 10.27 0.40 16.41
C GLY A 39 9.14 0.13 15.43
N ARG A 40 8.00 0.82 15.62
CA ARG A 40 6.83 0.71 14.76
C ARG A 40 6.20 2.07 14.54
N VAL A 41 5.91 2.41 13.29
CA VAL A 41 5.16 3.62 12.93
C VAL A 41 4.07 3.27 11.93
N THR A 42 2.90 3.89 12.12
CA THR A 42 1.72 3.71 11.27
C THR A 42 1.34 5.05 10.66
N SER A 43 1.06 5.07 9.36
CA SER A 43 0.57 6.27 8.69
C SER A 43 -0.89 6.57 9.02
N PRO A 44 -1.39 7.76 8.65
CA PRO A 44 -2.82 7.98 8.48
C PRO A 44 -3.44 6.99 7.48
N ILE A 45 -4.77 6.89 7.51
CA ILE A 45 -5.54 6.15 6.51
C ILE A 45 -5.71 7.04 5.27
N TRP A 46 -5.38 6.49 4.11
CA TRP A 46 -5.65 7.09 2.81
C TRP A 46 -6.71 6.30 2.06
N SER A 47 -7.29 6.90 1.04
CA SER A 47 -8.24 6.24 0.15
C SER A 47 -8.03 6.61 -1.31
N PHE A 48 -8.45 5.71 -2.18
CA PHE A 48 -8.61 5.96 -3.61
C PHE A 48 -9.78 5.14 -4.14
N THR A 49 -10.37 5.57 -5.25
CA THR A 49 -11.45 4.86 -5.93
C THR A 49 -10.93 4.37 -7.28
N THR A 50 -11.12 3.09 -7.59
CA THR A 50 -10.78 2.54 -8.91
C THR A 50 -11.73 3.07 -9.97
N GLY A 51 -11.20 3.37 -11.16
CA GLY A 51 -12.02 3.68 -12.31
C GLY A 51 -12.65 2.43 -12.93
N LYS A 52 -13.53 2.64 -13.92
CA LYS A 52 -13.94 1.57 -14.85
C LYS A 52 -12.77 1.21 -15.77
N LYS A 53 -12.63 -0.05 -16.16
CA LYS A 53 -11.85 -0.38 -17.36
C LYS A 53 -12.65 0.08 -18.58
N GLY A 54 -12.46 1.33 -18.97
CA GLY A 54 -12.79 1.78 -20.32
C GLY A 54 -11.64 1.45 -21.25
N TRP A 55 -11.90 0.67 -22.31
CA TRP A 55 -11.04 0.71 -23.50
C TRP A 55 -11.27 2.08 -24.17
N ARG A 56 -10.19 2.77 -24.56
CA ARG A 56 -10.23 3.62 -25.75
C ARG A 56 -9.94 2.74 -26.95
#